data_AF-A0A839P5S6-F1
#
_entry.id   AF-A0A839P5S6-F1
#
_cell.length_a   1.000
_cell.length_b   1.000
_cell.length_c   1.000
_cell.angle_alpha   90.00
_cell.angle_beta   90.00
_cell.angle_gamma   90.00
#
_symmetry.space_group_name_H-M   'P 1'
#
loop_
_entity.id
_entity.type
_entity.pdbx_description
1 polymer ?
#
loop_
_entity_poly.entity_id
_entity_poly.type
_entity_poly.pdbx_seq_one_letter_code
_entity_poly.pdbx_strand_id
1 'polypeptide(L)'
;MAITPGGGCLRCGLDRTGVPHFRVVAWPDERAVAFEEPACGAHYQPYGPVELGFVTSLVAQLALDCLLGKVTRPCHRIHAARRASLTEAGGRWSDRWIDQYPTMTEGGVQVEREWLSGTCAACSASKIA
;
A
#
# COMPACT_ATOMS: atom_id res chain seq x y z
N MET A 1 5.80 -0.03 -4.70
CA MET A 1 5.82 -1.32 -5.41
C MET A 1 6.75 -1.22 -6.59
N ALA A 2 7.35 -2.33 -7.02
CA ALA A 2 8.15 -2.42 -8.23
C ALA A 2 7.51 -3.44 -9.17
N ILE A 3 7.23 -3.01 -10.40
CA ILE A 3 6.64 -3.84 -11.45
C ILE A 3 7.78 -4.18 -12.41
N THR A 4 8.08 -5.47 -12.54
CA THR A 4 9.12 -5.98 -13.44
C THR A 4 8.47 -6.81 -14.56
N PRO A 5 9.17 -7.03 -15.69
CA PRO A 5 8.77 -8.05 -16.66
C PRO A 5 8.54 -9.40 -15.96
N GLY A 6 7.46 -10.11 -16.32
CA GLY A 6 7.04 -11.36 -15.67
C GLY A 6 6.13 -11.20 -14.44
N GLY A 7 5.98 -9.99 -13.90
CA GLY A 7 5.08 -9.68 -12.78
C GLY A 7 3.67 -9.22 -13.18
N GLY A 8 2.84 -8.96 -12.17
CA GLY A 8 1.54 -8.32 -12.39
C GLY A 8 1.65 -6.85 -12.74
N CYS A 9 0.77 -6.32 -13.60
CA CYS A 9 0.65 -4.88 -13.78
C CYS A 9 0.08 -4.20 -12.52
N LEU A 10 0.01 -2.87 -12.51
CA LEU A 10 -0.56 -2.11 -11.39
C LEU A 10 -1.99 -2.54 -11.04
N ARG A 11 -2.82 -2.86 -12.05
CA ARG A 11 -4.20 -3.30 -11.82
C ARG A 11 -4.29 -4.63 -11.08
N CYS A 12 -3.27 -5.49 -11.13
CA CYS A 12 -3.34 -6.81 -10.47
C CYS A 12 -3.53 -6.72 -8.95
N GLY A 13 -3.14 -5.61 -8.32
CA GLY A 13 -3.33 -5.41 -6.88
C GLY A 13 -4.49 -4.50 -6.50
N LEU A 14 -5.26 -3.99 -7.47
CA LEU A 14 -6.31 -3.00 -7.26
C LEU A 14 -7.64 -3.47 -7.88
N ASP A 15 -8.75 -3.21 -7.20
CA ASP A 15 -10.08 -3.45 -7.78
C ASP A 15 -10.44 -2.42 -8.85
N ARG A 16 -11.66 -2.51 -9.41
CA ARG A 16 -12.11 -1.60 -10.49
C ARG A 16 -12.14 -0.12 -10.06
N THR A 17 -12.38 0.13 -8.77
CA THR A 17 -12.47 1.48 -8.18
C THR A 17 -11.11 2.01 -7.71
N GLY A 18 -10.05 1.23 -7.86
CA GLY A 18 -8.70 1.60 -7.42
C GLY A 18 -8.42 1.25 -5.96
N VAL A 19 -9.32 0.52 -5.30
CA VAL A 19 -9.11 0.08 -3.91
C VAL A 19 -8.15 -1.10 -3.89
N PRO A 20 -7.09 -1.08 -3.06
CA PRO A 20 -6.15 -2.18 -2.96
C PRO A 20 -6.80 -3.47 -2.46
N HIS A 21 -6.47 -4.60 -3.09
CA HIS A 21 -6.89 -5.93 -2.63
C HIS A 21 -6.26 -6.30 -1.27
N PHE A 22 -5.06 -5.79 -1.00
CA PHE A 22 -4.39 -5.92 0.29
C PHE A 22 -4.37 -4.56 0.98
N ARG A 23 -5.19 -4.40 2.02
CA ARG A 23 -5.17 -3.23 2.90
C ARG A 23 -4.57 -3.62 4.24
N VAL A 24 -3.59 -2.85 4.69
CA VAL A 24 -2.96 -3.03 6.00
C VAL A 24 -3.92 -2.62 7.13
N VAL A 25 -4.63 -1.52 6.89
CA VAL A 25 -5.52 -0.87 7.85
C VAL A 25 -6.96 -1.03 7.41
N ALA A 26 -7.84 -1.31 8.38
CA ALA A 26 -9.27 -1.13 8.27
C ALA A 26 -9.65 0.19 8.95
N TRP A 27 -10.33 1.06 8.21
CA TRP A 27 -10.88 2.32 8.72
C TRP A 27 -12.38 2.10 8.95
N PRO A 28 -12.86 2.06 10.21
CA PRO A 28 -14.27 1.79 10.50
C PRO A 28 -15.19 2.91 10.04
N ASP A 29 -14.67 4.14 10.06
CA ASP A 29 -15.32 5.33 9.51
C ASP A 29 -14.39 5.98 8.48
N GLU A 30 -14.53 5.56 7.22
CA GLU A 30 -13.72 6.09 6.12
C GLU A 30 -13.97 7.60 5.85
N ARG A 31 -15.10 8.14 6.33
CA ARG A 31 -15.42 9.57 6.21
C ARG A 31 -14.78 10.39 7.32
N ALA A 32 -14.56 9.81 8.50
CA ALA A 32 -13.90 10.50 9.62
C ALA A 32 -12.42 10.80 9.40
N VAL A 33 -11.77 10.14 8.43
CA VAL A 33 -10.35 10.39 8.08
C VAL A 33 -10.17 11.34 6.89
N ALA A 34 -11.24 11.66 6.16
CA ALA A 34 -11.23 12.57 5.02
C ALA A 34 -11.68 13.97 5.45
N PHE A 35 -10.73 14.90 5.51
CA PHE A 35 -10.99 16.30 5.82
C PHE A 35 -11.38 17.03 4.53
N GLU A 36 -12.39 17.88 4.61
CA GLU A 36 -12.79 18.72 3.48
C GLU A 36 -12.22 20.13 3.66
N GLU A 37 -11.52 20.64 2.65
CA GLU A 37 -11.19 22.06 2.60
C GLU A 37 -12.46 22.85 2.31
N PRO A 38 -12.87 23.78 3.21
CA PRO A 38 -14.07 24.58 2.99
C PRO A 38 -14.02 25.28 1.61
N ALA A 39 -15.12 25.18 0.86
CA ALA A 39 -15.35 25.84 -0.42
C ALA A 39 -14.52 25.35 -1.64
N CYS A 40 -13.70 24.31 -1.49
CA CYS A 40 -12.88 23.75 -2.57
C CYS A 40 -13.36 22.35 -3.03
N GLY A 41 -14.13 21.65 -2.18
CA GLY A 41 -14.52 20.26 -2.45
C GLY A 41 -13.32 19.29 -2.48
N ALA A 42 -12.13 19.75 -2.08
CA ALA A 42 -10.96 18.91 -1.91
C ALA A 42 -11.09 18.14 -0.60
N HIS A 43 -11.03 16.81 -0.72
CA HIS A 43 -10.90 15.91 0.42
C HIS A 43 -9.44 15.49 0.57
N TYR A 44 -8.86 15.62 1.76
CA TYR A 44 -7.50 15.17 2.05
C TYR A 44 -7.44 14.38 3.36
N GLN A 45 -6.46 13.49 3.45
CA GLN A 45 -6.11 12.80 4.69
C GLN A 45 -4.80 13.43 5.19
N PRO A 46 -4.76 14.08 6.36
CA PRO A 46 -3.53 14.60 6.91
C PRO A 46 -2.65 13.42 7.31
N TYR A 47 -1.76 13.04 6.40
CA TYR A 47 -0.68 12.12 6.71
C TYR A 47 0.25 12.85 7.67
N GLY A 48 0.38 12.36 8.91
CA GLY A 48 1.29 12.95 9.88
C GLY A 48 2.71 13.05 9.28
N PRO A 49 3.43 14.17 9.46
CA PRO A 49 4.71 14.43 8.79
C PRO A 49 5.76 13.35 9.07
N VAL A 50 5.69 12.72 10.24
CA VAL A 50 6.54 11.58 10.62
C VAL A 50 6.30 10.38 9.70
N GLU A 51 5.04 9.99 9.46
CA GLU A 51 4.70 8.85 8.60
C GLU A 51 5.04 9.12 7.13
N LEU A 52 4.89 10.36 6.66
CA LEU A 52 5.34 10.76 5.33
C LEU A 52 6.85 10.57 5.14
N GLY A 53 7.66 10.80 6.18
CA GLY A 53 9.09 10.55 6.15
C GLY A 53 9.43 9.07 5.87
N PHE A 54 8.73 8.15 6.55
CA PHE A 54 8.88 6.71 6.32
C PHE A 54 8.46 6.30 4.91
N VAL A 55 7.32 6.82 4.43
CA VAL A 55 6.83 6.51 3.06
C VAL A 55 7.79 7.04 2.00
N THR A 56 8.25 8.28 2.13
CA THR A 56 9.20 8.90 1.22
C THR A 56 10.50 8.11 1.16
N SER A 57 11.02 7.70 2.33
CA SER A 57 12.24 6.89 2.42
C SER A 57 12.05 5.52 1.77
N LEU A 58 10.91 4.86 2.00
CA LEU A 58 10.59 3.56 1.41
C LEU A 58 10.51 3.65 -0.13
N VAL A 59 9.89 4.69 -0.66
CA VAL A 59 9.80 4.93 -2.11
C VAL A 59 11.17 5.21 -2.71
N ALA A 60 11.95 6.11 -2.09
CA ALA A 60 13.29 6.44 -2.56
C ALA A 60 14.22 5.22 -2.55
N GLN A 61 14.19 4.42 -1.47
CA GLN A 61 14.97 3.20 -1.37
C GLN A 61 14.58 2.18 -2.45
N LEU A 62 13.27 1.97 -2.67
CA LEU A 62 12.82 1.05 -3.70
C LEU A 62 13.21 1.52 -5.11
N ALA A 63 13.13 2.83 -5.38
CA ALA A 63 13.55 3.40 -6.66
C ALA A 63 15.05 3.20 -6.89
N LEU A 64 15.88 3.44 -5.86
CA LEU A 64 17.32 3.16 -5.93
C LEU A 64 17.60 1.68 -6.16
N ASP A 65 16.90 0.79 -5.46
CA ASP A 65 17.07 -0.66 -5.64
C ASP A 65 16.69 -1.11 -7.06
N CYS A 66 15.67 -0.49 -7.68
CA CYS A 66 15.34 -0.72 -9.09
C CYS A 66 16.44 -0.23 -10.04
N LEU A 67 16.90 1.02 -9.87
CA LEU A 67 17.93 1.62 -10.72
C LEU A 67 19.28 0.88 -10.63
N LEU A 68 19.59 0.34 -9.46
CA LEU A 68 20.80 -0.45 -9.21
C LEU A 68 20.63 -1.93 -9.57
N GLY A 69 19.49 -2.34 -10.15
CA GLY A 69 19.25 -3.73 -10.56
C GLY A 69 19.12 -4.73 -9.41
N LYS A 70 18.90 -4.27 -8.17
CA LYS A 70 18.74 -5.13 -6.99
C LYS A 70 17.35 -5.77 -6.92
N VAL A 71 16.35 -5.14 -7.53
CA VAL A 71 15.00 -5.71 -7.64
C VAL A 71 14.96 -6.65 -8.85
N THR A 72 14.98 -7.96 -8.58
CA THR A 72 14.94 -9.01 -9.62
C THR A 72 13.57 -9.64 -9.80
N ARG A 73 12.63 -9.38 -8.87
CA ARG A 73 11.28 -9.91 -8.86
C ARG A 73 10.27 -8.80 -8.53
N PRO A 74 9.02 -8.89 -9.02
CA PRO A 74 8.00 -7.89 -8.77
C PRO A 74 7.62 -7.91 -7.28
N CYS A 75 7.65 -6.75 -6.62
CA CYS A 75 7.45 -6.67 -5.18
C CYS A 75 6.63 -5.47 -4.72
N HIS A 76 6.07 -5.58 -3.52
CA HIS A 76 5.34 -4.54 -2.82
C HIS A 76 5.88 -4.40 -1.41
N ARG A 77 6.65 -3.32 -1.20
CA ARG A 77 7.10 -2.89 0.12
C ARG A 77 6.02 -2.05 0.79
N ILE A 78 5.80 -2.33 2.07
CA ILE A 78 4.76 -1.74 2.89
C ILE A 78 5.40 -1.25 4.18
N HIS A 79 5.14 0.00 4.54
CA HIS A 79 5.40 0.52 5.89
C HIS A 79 4.11 0.42 6.70
N ALA A 80 4.13 -0.36 7.78
CA ALA A 80 3.06 -0.41 8.75
C ALA A 80 3.44 0.50 9.92
N ALA A 81 2.74 1.63 10.06
CA ALA A 81 2.95 2.61 11.14
C ALA A 81 2.78 1.98 12.53
N ARG A 82 3.20 2.67 13.60
CA ARG A 82 2.99 2.14 14.96
C ARG A 82 1.51 2.00 15.27
N ARG A 83 1.15 0.95 16.02
CA ARG A 83 -0.22 0.71 16.47
C ARG A 83 -0.81 1.90 17.23
N ALA A 84 0.01 2.61 18.00
CA ALA A 84 -0.39 3.83 18.69
C ALA A 84 -0.88 4.91 17.72
N SER A 85 -0.08 5.25 16.70
CA SER A 85 -0.45 6.23 15.66
C SER A 85 -1.71 5.80 14.90
N LEU A 86 -1.81 4.50 14.60
CA LEU A 86 -2.96 3.93 13.92
C LEU A 86 -4.26 4.08 14.75
N THR A 87 -4.17 3.77 16.04
CA THR A 87 -5.31 3.86 16.97
C THR A 87 -5.73 5.31 17.18
N GLU A 88 -4.78 6.23 17.32
CA GLU A 88 -5.02 7.66 17.43
C GLU A 88 -5.74 8.23 16.19
N ALA A 89 -5.40 7.73 15.00
CA ALA A 89 -6.09 8.08 13.76
C ALA A 89 -7.48 7.42 13.61
N GLY A 90 -7.93 6.60 14.57
CA GLY A 90 -9.22 5.90 14.51
C GLY A 90 -9.21 4.64 13.65
N GLY A 91 -8.04 4.15 13.24
CA GLY A 91 -7.88 2.94 12.45
C GLY A 91 -7.63 1.70 13.31
N ARG A 92 -7.76 0.52 12.68
CA ARG A 92 -7.34 -0.76 13.25
C ARG A 92 -6.65 -1.61 12.19
N TRP A 93 -5.85 -2.59 12.60
CA TRP A 93 -5.33 -3.56 11.64
C TRP A 93 -6.48 -4.29 10.93
N SER A 94 -6.33 -4.53 9.64
CA SER A 94 -7.28 -5.36 8.92
C SER A 94 -7.12 -6.82 9.33
N ASP A 95 -8.19 -7.61 9.23
CA ASP A 95 -8.13 -9.06 9.49
C ASP A 95 -7.05 -9.72 8.63
N ARG A 96 -6.95 -9.30 7.36
CA ARG A 96 -5.94 -9.78 6.42
C ARG A 96 -4.50 -9.48 6.87
N TRP A 97 -4.25 -8.35 7.53
CA TRP A 97 -2.93 -8.04 8.11
C TRP A 97 -2.63 -8.95 9.29
N ILE A 98 -3.60 -9.10 10.20
CA ILE A 98 -3.45 -9.93 11.40
C ILE A 98 -3.21 -11.39 11.01
N ASP A 99 -3.96 -11.91 10.04
CA ASP A 99 -3.81 -13.29 9.55
C ASP A 99 -2.43 -13.54 8.92
N GLN A 100 -1.92 -12.57 8.15
CA GLN A 100 -0.66 -12.72 7.44
C GLN A 100 0.57 -12.40 8.31
N TYR A 101 0.44 -11.51 9.29
CA TYR A 101 1.52 -11.00 10.14
C TYR A 101 1.12 -10.94 11.62
N PRO A 102 0.76 -12.08 12.24
CA PRO A 102 0.19 -12.11 13.59
C PRO A 102 1.14 -11.59 14.68
N THR A 103 2.46 -11.61 14.44
CA THR A 103 3.48 -11.12 15.37
C THR A 103 3.85 -9.65 15.16
N MET A 104 3.33 -8.99 14.12
CA MET A 104 3.69 -7.61 13.75
C MET A 104 2.57 -6.61 14.09
N THR A 105 1.72 -6.92 15.05
CA THR A 105 0.58 -6.10 15.45
C THR A 105 0.96 -4.83 16.21
N GLU A 106 2.20 -4.69 16.68
CA GLU A 106 2.67 -3.42 17.25
C GLU A 106 3.04 -2.39 16.17
N GLY A 107 3.21 -2.83 14.93
CA GLY A 107 3.58 -1.97 13.80
C GLY A 107 4.99 -1.38 13.96
N GLY A 108 5.24 -0.28 13.27
CA GLY A 108 6.59 0.30 13.16
C GLY A 108 7.54 -0.59 12.36
N VAL A 109 7.00 -1.36 11.41
CA VAL A 109 7.74 -2.35 10.63
C VAL A 109 7.58 -2.10 9.14
N GLN A 110 8.57 -2.56 8.39
CA GLN A 110 8.47 -2.67 6.94
C GLN A 110 8.40 -4.14 6.55
N VAL A 111 7.48 -4.46 5.64
CA VAL A 111 7.36 -5.81 5.07
C VAL A 111 7.45 -5.73 3.56
N GLU A 112 8.03 -6.75 2.96
CA GLU A 112 8.02 -6.94 1.51
C GLU A 112 7.15 -8.14 1.17
N ARG A 113 6.32 -7.97 0.13
CA ARG A 113 5.45 -9.01 -0.41
C ARG A 113 5.69 -9.14 -1.90
N GLU A 114 5.48 -10.34 -2.42
CA GLU A 114 5.50 -10.54 -3.87
C GLU A 114 4.32 -9.80 -4.54
N TRP A 115 4.59 -9.17 -5.68
CA TRP A 115 3.56 -8.54 -6.51
C TRP A 115 3.14 -9.49 -7.62
N LEU A 116 2.14 -10.32 -7.29
CA LEU A 116 1.68 -11.40 -8.15
C LEU A 116 0.92 -10.88 -9.38
N SER A 117 1.09 -11.58 -10.50
CA SER A 117 0.21 -11.41 -11.65
C SER A 117 -1.16 -12.02 -11.37
N GLY A 118 -2.22 -11.24 -11.63
CA GLY A 118 -3.60 -11.68 -11.49
C GLY A 118 -4.29 -11.83 -12.84
N THR A 119 -5.55 -12.24 -12.82
CA THR A 119 -6.43 -12.37 -14.00
C THR A 119 -7.03 -11.02 -14.45
N CYS A 120 -6.36 -9.91 -14.16
CA CYS A 120 -6.90 -8.59 -14.47
C CYS A 120 -7.05 -8.39 -15.98
N ALA A 121 -8.06 -7.63 -16.40
CA ALA A 121 -8.38 -7.44 -17.82
C ALA A 121 -7.19 -6.98 -18.66
N ALA A 122 -6.31 -6.12 -18.11
CA ALA A 122 -5.11 -5.64 -18.77
C ALA A 122 -4.08 -6.75 -19.03
N CYS A 123 -3.77 -7.58 -18.01
CA CYS A 123 -2.82 -8.68 -18.17
C CYS A 123 -3.40 -9.82 -19.01
N SER A 124 -4.72 -10.04 -18.96
CA SER A 124 -5.40 -11.05 -19.78
C SER A 124 -5.42 -10.66 -21.25
N ALA A 125 -5.68 -9.38 -21.57
CA ALA A 125 -5.62 -8.87 -22.93
C ALA A 125 -4.19 -8.92 -23.52
N SER A 126 -3.17 -8.65 -22.71
CA SER A 126 -1.77 -8.64 -23.14
C SER A 126 -1.16 -10.03 -23.37
N LYS A 127 -1.83 -11.12 -22.95
CA LYS A 127 -1.39 -12.51 -23.18
C LYS A 127 -1.95 -13.14 -24.46
N ILE A 128 -2.85 -12.45 -25.15
CA ILE A 128 -3.53 -12.93 -26.38
C ILE A 128 -2.93 -12.27 -27.65
N ALA A 129 -1.91 -11.42 -27.48
CA ALA A 129 -1.18 -10.76 -28.57
C ALA A 129 0.19 -11.40 -28.80
#